data_AF-A0A428VWY9-F1
#
_entry.id   AF-A0A428VWY9-F1
#
_cell.length_a   1.000
_cell.length_b   1.000
_cell.length_c   1.000
_cell.angle_alpha   90.00
_cell.angle_beta   90.00
_cell.angle_gamma   90.00
#
_symmetry.space_group_name_H-M   'P 1'
#
loop_
_entity.id
_entity.type
_entity.pdbx_description
1 polymer ?
#
loop_
_entity_poly.entity_id
_entity_poly.type
_entity_poly.pdbx_seq_one_letter_code
_entity_poly.pdbx_strand_id
1 'polypeptide(L)'
;MLQQDARTALRIHQPQVVVCSWPPAGNPFEHHVFTAPSVQRYIVIGSRHHASTGNWTAYRSQTGFDLVVDEELSRLVLPPEVEHAVYVFTRAKASS
;
A
#
# COMPACT_ATOMS: atom_id res chain seq x y z
N MET A 1 -6.45 1.14 -24.70
CA MET A 1 -6.29 0.87 -23.25
C MET A 1 -4.92 0.23 -23.07
N LEU A 2 -4.02 0.82 -22.28
CA LEU A 2 -2.72 0.19 -21.99
C LEU A 2 -2.98 -0.99 -21.04
N GLN A 3 -2.76 -2.22 -21.50
CA GLN A 3 -2.73 -3.40 -20.63
C GLN A 3 -1.29 -3.64 -20.20
N GLN A 4 -0.99 -3.29 -18.95
CA GLN A 4 0.30 -3.53 -18.34
C GLN A 4 0.07 -4.12 -16.95
N ASP A 5 0.83 -5.15 -16.59
CA ASP A 5 0.83 -5.65 -15.23
C ASP A 5 1.45 -4.61 -14.29
N ALA A 6 1.01 -4.62 -13.03
CA ALA A 6 1.41 -3.61 -12.05
C ALA A 6 2.92 -3.57 -11.79
N ARG A 7 3.63 -4.70 -11.90
CA ARG A 7 5.10 -4.75 -11.71
C ARG A 7 5.82 -4.07 -12.86
N THR A 8 5.37 -4.32 -14.09
CA THR A 8 5.90 -3.64 -15.28
C THR A 8 5.65 -2.14 -15.21
N ALA A 9 4.45 -1.71 -14.81
CA ALA A 9 4.14 -0.28 -14.63
C ALA A 9 5.04 0.38 -13.56
N LEU A 10 5.23 -0.28 -12.42
CA LEU A 10 6.09 0.20 -11.34
C LEU A 10 7.53 0.41 -11.81
N ARG A 11 8.06 -0.52 -12.61
CA ARG A 11 9.42 -0.44 -13.16
C ARG A 11 9.58 0.64 -14.23
N ILE A 12 8.61 0.79 -15.13
CA ILE A 12 8.71 1.72 -16.26
C ILE A 12 8.48 3.17 -15.81
N HIS A 13 7.45 3.39 -15.00
CA HIS A 13 7.02 4.74 -14.65
C HIS A 13 7.73 5.29 -13.40
N GLN A 14 8.38 4.43 -12.61
CA GLN A 14 9.10 4.81 -11.40
C GLN A 14 8.29 5.79 -10.53
N PRO A 15 7.03 5.46 -10.17
CA PRO A 15 6.15 6.38 -9.49
C PRO A 15 6.65 6.66 -8.06
N GLN A 16 6.51 7.92 -7.62
CA GLN A 16 6.76 8.29 -6.22
C GLN A 16 5.62 7.90 -5.29
N VAL A 17 4.40 7.79 -5.81
CA VAL A 17 3.20 7.43 -5.04
C VAL A 17 2.49 6.27 -5.73
N VAL A 18 2.18 5.24 -4.95
CA VAL A 18 1.35 4.10 -5.38
C VAL A 18 0.09 4.07 -4.52
N VAL A 19 -1.07 3.89 -5.15
CA VAL A 19 -2.34 3.67 -4.46
C VAL A 19 -2.85 2.30 -4.85
N CYS A 20 -3.18 1.47 -3.88
CA CYS A 20 -3.85 0.19 -4.09
C CYS A 20 -5.17 0.17 -3.33
N SER A 21 -6.25 -0.09 -4.04
CA SER A 21 -7.58 -0.18 -3.45
C SER A 21 -8.00 -1.63 -3.42
N TRP A 22 -8.36 -2.11 -2.23
CA TRP A 22 -8.84 -3.45 -1.95
C TRP A 22 -7.90 -4.57 -2.46
N PRO A 23 -6.59 -4.53 -2.14
CA PRO A 23 -5.72 -5.63 -2.49
C PRO A 23 -6.20 -6.93 -1.82
N PRO A 24 -6.25 -8.06 -2.54
CA PRO A 24 -6.56 -9.34 -1.91
C PRO A 24 -5.55 -9.68 -0.82
N ALA A 25 -5.97 -10.47 0.16
CA ALA A 25 -5.08 -10.95 1.21
C ALA A 25 -3.84 -11.66 0.62
N GLY A 26 -2.65 -11.29 1.10
CA GLY A 26 -1.39 -11.85 0.62
C GLY A 26 -0.98 -11.41 -0.78
N ASN A 27 -1.49 -10.28 -1.29
CA ASN A 27 -1.17 -9.80 -2.64
C ASN A 27 0.37 -9.73 -2.86
N PRO A 28 0.92 -10.52 -3.80
CA PRO A 28 2.36 -10.59 -4.00
C PRO A 28 2.93 -9.36 -4.73
N PHE A 29 2.09 -8.48 -5.27
CA PHE A 29 2.55 -7.22 -5.86
C PHE A 29 3.17 -6.29 -4.81
N GLU A 30 2.64 -6.29 -3.60
CA GLU A 30 2.99 -5.29 -2.58
C GLU A 30 4.46 -5.39 -2.12
N HIS A 31 5.05 -6.60 -2.19
CA HIS A 31 6.49 -6.77 -2.01
C HIS A 31 7.32 -5.93 -3.00
N HIS A 32 6.85 -5.77 -4.24
CA HIS A 32 7.55 -4.97 -5.27
C HIS A 32 7.45 -3.48 -4.96
N VAL A 33 6.36 -3.03 -4.32
CA VAL A 33 6.19 -1.63 -3.93
C VAL A 33 7.23 -1.23 -2.89
N PHE A 34 7.45 -2.07 -1.87
CA PHE A 34 8.41 -1.78 -0.81
C PHE A 34 9.88 -1.83 -1.27
N THR A 35 10.19 -2.61 -2.31
CA THR A 35 11.55 -2.73 -2.85
C THR A 35 11.84 -1.75 -4.00
N ALA A 36 10.82 -1.15 -4.62
CA ALA A 36 11.01 -0.17 -5.68
C ALA A 36 11.64 1.13 -5.15
N PRO A 37 12.81 1.58 -5.64
CA PRO A 37 13.51 2.75 -5.07
C PRO A 37 12.75 4.07 -5.23
N SER A 38 11.96 4.20 -6.29
CA SER A 38 11.21 5.43 -6.60
C SER A 38 10.07 5.72 -5.64
N VAL A 39 9.41 4.68 -5.14
CA VAL A 39 8.21 4.83 -4.30
C VAL A 39 8.57 5.50 -2.99
N GLN A 40 7.97 6.65 -2.70
CA GLN A 40 8.10 7.36 -1.43
C GLN A 40 6.87 7.17 -0.56
N ARG A 41 5.70 6.96 -1.17
CA ARG A 41 4.45 6.75 -0.46
C ARG A 41 3.65 5.61 -1.08
N TYR A 42 3.15 4.72 -0.25
CA TYR A 42 2.22 3.67 -0.64
C TYR A 42 0.95 3.78 0.19
N ILE A 43 -0.20 3.91 -0.46
CA ILE A 43 -1.50 4.05 0.19
C ILE A 43 -2.33 2.82 -0.13
N VAL A 44 -2.83 2.15 0.90
CA VAL A 44 -3.72 1.00 0.77
C VAL A 44 -5.07 1.35 1.35
N ILE A 45 -6.10 1.31 0.52
CA ILE A 45 -7.50 1.39 0.96
C ILE A 45 -7.98 -0.05 1.10
N GLY A 46 -8.41 -0.45 2.28
CA GLY A 46 -8.86 -1.82 2.53
C GLY A 46 -9.72 -1.92 3.78
N SER A 47 -9.62 -3.04 4.49
CA SER A 47 -10.35 -3.32 5.71
C SER A 47 -9.42 -3.42 6.93
N ARG A 48 -9.96 -3.11 8.11
CA ARG A 48 -9.34 -3.43 9.42
C ARG A 48 -9.20 -4.93 9.66
N HIS A 49 -9.98 -5.77 8.98
CA HIS A 49 -9.82 -7.21 9.03
C HIS A 49 -8.62 -7.64 8.16
N HIS A 50 -7.48 -7.87 8.81
CA HIS A 50 -6.22 -8.19 8.12
C HIS A 50 -6.28 -9.46 7.25
N ALA A 51 -7.19 -10.38 7.57
CA ALA A 51 -7.38 -11.61 6.79
C ALA A 51 -8.03 -11.36 5.42
N SER A 52 -8.63 -10.19 5.18
CA SER A 52 -9.35 -9.88 3.93
C SER A 52 -8.62 -8.91 3.01
N THR A 53 -7.54 -8.26 3.46
CA THR A 53 -6.84 -7.25 2.64
C THR A 53 -5.34 -7.28 2.86
N GLY A 54 -4.62 -6.99 1.78
CA GLY A 54 -3.21 -6.66 1.83
C GLY A 54 -2.29 -7.81 2.23
N ASN A 55 -1.00 -7.57 2.10
CA ASN A 55 0.04 -8.52 2.43
C ASN A 55 0.68 -8.15 3.77
N TRP A 56 0.00 -8.52 4.86
CA TRP A 56 0.45 -8.23 6.22
C TRP A 56 1.82 -8.82 6.57
N THR A 57 2.20 -9.93 5.93
CA THR A 57 3.57 -10.47 6.03
C THR A 57 4.56 -9.46 5.47
N ALA A 58 4.34 -8.95 4.25
CA ALA A 58 5.18 -7.92 3.63
C ALA A 58 5.20 -6.63 4.46
N TYR A 59 4.03 -6.19 4.94
CA TYR A 59 3.89 -4.95 5.71
C TYR A 59 4.71 -4.96 7.00
N ARG A 60 4.79 -6.13 7.66
CA ARG A 60 5.53 -6.32 8.91
C ARG A 60 7.01 -6.64 8.70
N SER A 61 7.37 -7.28 7.59
CA SER A 61 8.76 -7.67 7.32
C SER A 61 9.60 -6.56 6.70
N GLN A 62 8.97 -5.60 6.01
CA GLN A 62 9.67 -4.46 5.44
C GLN A 62 10.17 -3.54 6.56
N THR A 63 11.32 -2.89 6.34
CA THR A 63 11.95 -1.96 7.29
C THR A 63 12.18 -0.57 6.71
N GLY A 64 11.82 -0.36 5.44
CA GLY A 64 12.09 0.87 4.71
C GLY A 64 10.98 1.91 4.78
N PHE A 65 9.84 1.58 5.36
CA PHE A 65 8.65 2.42 5.44
C PHE A 65 8.07 2.43 6.84
N ASP A 66 7.67 3.61 7.28
CA ASP A 66 6.80 3.80 8.42
C ASP A 66 5.35 3.56 7.99
N LEU A 67 4.60 2.78 8.76
CA LEU A 67 3.19 2.48 8.53
C LEU A 67 2.32 3.22 9.55
N VAL A 68 1.34 3.98 9.07
CA VAL A 68 0.28 4.59 9.87
C VAL A 68 -1.09 4.18 9.32
N VAL A 69 -2.06 3.96 10.21
CA VAL A 69 -3.48 3.93 9.86
C VAL A 69 -3.98 5.37 9.89
N ASP A 70 -4.38 5.90 8.73
CA ASP A 70 -4.92 7.26 8.64
C ASP A 70 -6.41 7.23 8.95
N GLU A 71 -6.77 7.58 10.18
CA GLU A 71 -8.15 7.55 10.66
C GLU A 71 -9.04 8.60 9.98
N GLU A 72 -8.48 9.71 9.49
CA GLU A 72 -9.25 10.72 8.77
C GLU A 72 -9.65 10.21 7.39
N LEU A 73 -8.68 9.70 6.62
CA LEU A 73 -8.95 9.10 5.32
C LEU A 73 -9.85 7.86 5.45
N SER A 74 -9.67 7.06 6.50
CA SER A 74 -10.50 5.86 6.75
C SER A 74 -11.98 6.20 6.91
N ARG A 75 -12.31 7.34 7.53
CA ARG A 75 -13.71 7.80 7.67
C ARG A 75 -14.36 8.24 6.36
N LEU A 76 -13.56 8.52 5.32
CA LEU A 76 -14.06 8.94 4.01
C LEU A 76 -14.37 7.76 3.08
N VAL A 77 -13.99 6.54 3.47
CA VAL A 77 -14.25 5.33 2.67
C VAL A 77 -15.67 4.85 2.94
N LEU A 78 -16.41 4.61 1.87
CA LEU A 78 -17.80 4.16 1.92
C LEU A 78 -17.89 2.65 1.60
N PRO A 79 -18.91 1.96 2.13
CA PRO A 79 -19.95 2.49 3.02
C PRO A 79 -19.52 2.40 4.50
N PRO A 80 -19.85 3.38 5.37
CA PRO A 80 -19.20 3.57 6.68
C PRO A 80 -19.46 2.45 7.71
N GLU A 81 -20.41 1.55 7.44
CA GLU A 81 -20.76 0.42 8.31
C GLU A 81 -19.78 -0.74 8.18
N VAL A 82 -18.98 -0.75 7.11
CA VAL A 82 -17.89 -1.69 6.92
C VAL A 82 -16.65 -1.16 7.60
N GLU A 83 -15.91 -2.01 8.30
CA GLU A 83 -14.66 -1.65 8.96
C GLU A 83 -13.54 -1.42 7.93
N HIS A 84 -13.55 -0.25 7.31
CA HIS A 84 -12.52 0.23 6.39
C HIS A 84 -11.27 0.72 7.12
N ALA A 85 -10.14 0.64 6.44
CA ALA A 85 -8.90 1.26 6.86
C ALA A 85 -8.14 1.80 5.66
N VAL A 86 -7.52 2.97 5.83
CA VAL A 86 -6.52 3.52 4.92
C VAL A 86 -5.16 3.41 5.60
N TYR A 87 -4.33 2.52 5.08
CA TYR A 87 -2.95 2.34 5.51
C TYR A 87 -2.03 3.20 4.66
N VAL A 88 -1.25 4.06 5.31
CA VAL A 88 -0.29 4.94 4.65
C VAL A 88 1.11 4.52 5.05
N PHE A 89 1.86 4.04 4.08
CA PHE A 89 3.27 3.75 4.20
C PHE A 89 4.06 4.95 3.66
N THR A 90 4.98 5.49 4.46
CA THR A 90 5.90 6.55 4.04
C THR A 90 7.33 6.06 4.17
N ARG A 91 8.15 6.23 3.13
CA ARG A 91 9.55 5.77 3.15
C ARG A 91 10.29 6.48 4.28
N ALA A 92 10.92 5.71 5.16
CA ALA A 92 11.74 6.24 6.23
C ALA A 92 12.94 6.98 5.62
N LYS A 93 13.25 8.17 6.14
CA LYS A 93 14.48 8.87 5.76
C LYS A 93 15.66 8.04 6.26
N ALA A 94 16.67 7.83 5.42
CA ALA A 94 17.92 7.28 5.89
C ALA A 94 18.48 8.23 6.95
N SER A 95 18.70 7.73 8.17
CA SER A 95 19.48 8.44 9.19
C SER A 95 20.84 8.74 8.58
N SER A 96 21.13 10.03 8.41
CA SER A 96 22.42 10.54 7.91
C SER A 96 23.48 10.46 9.00
#